data_AF-A0A8T2U4A8-F1
#
_entry.id   AF-A0A8T2U4A8-F1
#
_cell.length_a   1.000
_cell.length_b   1.000
_cell.length_c   1.000
_cell.angle_alpha   90.00
_cell.angle_beta   90.00
_cell.angle_gamma   90.00
#
_symmetry.space_group_name_H-M   'P 1'
#
loop_
_entity.id
_entity.type
_entity.pdbx_description
1 polymer ?
#
loop_
_entity_poly.entity_id
_entity_poly.type
_entity_poly.pdbx_seq_one_letter_code
_entity_poly.pdbx_strand_id
1 'polypeptide(L)'
;METKKEHFAKLLLGEELSAGGKGISSALAISNTITNLSASIFGEVYRVEPFSNECNFRWKRDIDWLLPVCDQIVEFVPSSQTLEDGSIREVTVIKQRSDLNVSLHALCKLDAMLIDSLDSFTKSVLV
;
A
#
# COMPACT_ATOMS: atom_id res chain seq x y z
N MET A 1 0.99 7.26 -16.05
CA MET A 1 2.38 7.31 -15.53
C MET A 1 2.66 8.68 -14.89
N GLU A 2 2.21 9.77 -15.52
CA GLU A 2 2.35 11.13 -14.97
C GLU A 2 1.75 11.30 -13.57
N THR A 3 0.52 10.82 -13.37
CA THR A 3 -0.16 10.86 -12.06
C THR A 3 0.58 10.11 -10.95
N LYS A 4 1.21 8.97 -11.27
CA LYS A 4 2.04 8.20 -10.32
C LYS A 4 3.31 8.99 -9.96
N LYS A 5 3.95 9.64 -10.93
CA LYS A 5 5.14 10.48 -10.69
C LYS A 5 4.83 11.66 -9.80
N GLU A 6 3.73 12.37 -10.07
CA GLU A 6 3.27 13.49 -9.22
C GLU A 6 2.99 13.04 -7.78
N HIS A 7 2.34 11.89 -7.62
CA HIS A 7 2.07 11.31 -6.30
C HIS A 7 3.36 11.03 -5.53
N PHE A 8 4.33 10.36 -6.16
CA PHE A 8 5.63 10.10 -5.54
C PHE A 8 6.46 11.37 -5.31
N ALA A 9 6.39 12.36 -6.19
CA ALA A 9 7.08 13.63 -6.00
C ALA A 9 6.57 14.34 -4.73
N LYS A 10 5.26 14.37 -4.52
CA LYS A 10 4.66 14.94 -3.29
C LYS A 10 5.09 14.18 -2.02
N LEU A 11 5.18 12.85 -2.08
CA LEU A 11 5.67 12.03 -0.97
C LEU A 11 7.15 12.33 -0.65
N LEU A 12 7.99 12.46 -1.68
CA LEU A 12 9.41 12.78 -1.53
C LEU A 12 9.65 14.19 -0.98
N LEU A 13 8.74 15.12 -1.26
CA LEU A 13 8.76 16.48 -0.72
C LEU A 13 8.25 16.57 0.73
N GLY A 14 7.72 15.48 1.29
CA GLY A 14 7.21 15.47 2.67
C GLY A 14 6.08 16.48 2.87
N GLU A 15 5.12 16.51 1.94
CA GLU A 15 3.97 17.45 1.91
C GLU A 15 4.33 18.94 1.77
N GLU A 16 5.61 19.30 1.74
CA GLU A 16 6.05 20.68 1.58
C GLU A 16 6.22 21.04 0.09
N LEU A 17 5.38 21.97 -0.40
CA LEU A 17 5.46 22.43 -1.79
C LEU A 17 6.47 23.57 -2.01
N SER A 18 7.07 24.12 -0.94
CA SER A 18 8.00 25.27 -0.97
C SER A 18 9.49 24.93 -0.93
N ALA A 19 9.88 23.65 -0.86
CA ALA A 19 11.27 23.19 -0.88
C ALA A 19 12.20 23.83 0.19
N GLY A 20 11.64 24.32 1.30
CA GLY A 20 12.35 25.02 2.38
C GLY A 20 12.92 24.11 3.48
N GLY A 21 12.85 22.79 3.31
CA GLY A 21 13.46 21.80 4.22
C GLY A 21 12.70 21.59 5.53
N LYS A 22 11.42 21.98 5.60
CA LYS A 22 10.53 21.78 6.75
C LYS A 22 9.50 20.65 6.52
N GLY A 23 9.66 19.89 5.44
CA GLY A 23 8.83 18.73 5.14
C GLY A 23 8.81 17.68 6.25
N ILE A 24 7.74 16.89 6.28
CA ILE A 24 7.59 15.78 7.21
C ILE A 24 8.38 14.55 6.75
N SER A 25 8.57 13.57 7.66
CA SER A 25 9.22 12.31 7.30
C SER A 25 8.43 11.56 6.22
N SER A 26 9.13 10.79 5.38
CA SER A 26 8.47 9.98 4.35
C SER A 26 7.46 8.99 4.95
N ALA A 27 7.74 8.46 6.13
CA ALA A 27 6.82 7.59 6.86
C ALA A 27 5.51 8.33 7.22
N LEU A 28 5.61 9.57 7.71
CA LEU A 28 4.44 10.38 8.03
C LEU A 28 3.68 10.81 6.76
N ALA A 29 4.40 11.16 5.68
CA ALA A 29 3.78 11.53 4.41
C ALA A 29 2.99 10.36 3.79
N ILE A 30 3.52 9.14 3.86
CA ILE A 30 2.81 7.92 3.42
C ILE A 30 1.57 7.70 4.30
N SER A 31 1.70 7.80 5.62
CA SER A 31 0.59 7.64 6.56
C SER A 31 -0.55 8.64 6.31
N ASN A 32 -0.21 9.91 6.14
CA ASN A 32 -1.15 10.97 5.81
C ASN A 32 -1.82 10.73 4.45
N THR A 33 -1.05 10.30 3.45
CA THR A 33 -1.56 10.00 2.11
C THR A 33 -2.61 8.89 2.16
N ILE A 34 -2.34 7.79 2.87
CA ILE A 34 -3.31 6.68 3.06
C ILE A 34 -4.56 7.18 3.78
N THR A 35 -4.39 7.94 4.86
CA THR A 35 -5.49 8.45 5.68
C THR A 35 -6.37 9.41 4.88
N ASN A 36 -5.78 10.34 4.13
CA ASN A 36 -6.48 11.30 3.30
C ASN A 36 -7.17 10.65 2.12
N LEU A 37 -6.55 9.64 1.49
CA LEU A 37 -7.18 8.85 0.43
C LEU A 37 -8.42 8.13 0.96
N SER A 38 -8.31 7.48 2.13
CA SER A 38 -9.43 6.81 2.79
C SER A 38 -10.57 7.80 3.09
N ALA A 39 -10.26 8.96 3.69
CA ALA A 39 -11.25 9.99 3.96
C ALA A 39 -11.91 10.53 2.67
N SER A 40 -11.14 10.70 1.59
CA SER A 40 -11.67 11.18 0.31
C SER A 40 -12.56 10.16 -0.39
N ILE A 41 -12.30 8.85 -0.25
CA ILE A 41 -13.03 7.81 -0.98
C ILE A 41 -14.21 7.28 -0.15
N PHE A 42 -13.97 7.00 1.13
CA PHE A 42 -14.98 6.43 2.02
C PHE A 42 -15.75 7.48 2.82
N GLY A 43 -15.24 8.72 2.94
CA GLY A 43 -15.99 9.82 3.57
C GLY A 43 -17.26 10.20 2.81
N GLU A 44 -17.33 9.85 1.52
CA GLU A 44 -18.53 10.03 0.69
C GLU A 44 -19.52 8.86 0.82
N VAL A 45 -19.18 7.79 1.53
CA VAL A 45 -20.06 6.63 1.75
C VAL A 45 -20.96 6.89 2.96
N TYR A 46 -22.06 7.63 2.74
CA TYR A 46 -23.07 7.92 3.77
C TYR A 46 -24.25 6.94 3.76
N ARG A 47 -24.30 6.03 2.78
CA ARG A 47 -25.31 4.97 2.65
C ARG A 47 -24.64 3.65 2.28
N VAL A 48 -25.25 2.55 2.73
CA VAL A 48 -24.85 1.20 2.35
C VAL A 48 -25.36 0.94 0.93
N GLU A 49 -24.56 1.32 -0.05
CA GLU A 49 -24.81 1.14 -1.48
C GLU A 49 -23.58 0.48 -2.13
N PRO A 50 -23.73 -0.15 -3.31
CA PRO A 50 -22.60 -0.73 -4.04
C PRO A 50 -21.47 0.27 -4.20
N PHE A 51 -20.24 -0.17 -3.99
CA PHE A 51 -19.09 0.71 -4.11
C PHE A 51 -18.95 1.16 -5.56
N SER A 52 -18.84 2.46 -5.79
CA SER A 52 -18.79 2.95 -7.17
C SER A 52 -17.52 2.42 -7.86
N ASN A 53 -17.66 1.98 -9.12
CA ASN A 53 -16.54 1.48 -9.91
C ASN A 53 -15.37 2.48 -9.97
N GLU A 54 -15.68 3.78 -9.99
CA GLU A 54 -14.68 4.85 -9.99
C GLU A 54 -13.93 4.94 -8.65
N CYS A 55 -14.64 4.89 -7.51
CA CYS A 55 -14.03 4.89 -6.19
C CYS A 55 -13.17 3.64 -5.96
N ASN A 56 -13.67 2.46 -6.36
CA ASN A 56 -12.93 1.20 -6.31
C ASN A 56 -11.64 1.26 -7.12
N PHE A 57 -11.73 1.75 -8.36
CA PHE A 57 -10.56 1.94 -9.21
C PHE A 57 -9.54 2.91 -8.61
N ARG A 58 -9.99 4.06 -8.11
CA ARG A 58 -9.11 5.06 -7.48
C ARG A 58 -8.43 4.52 -6.23
N TRP A 59 -9.18 3.84 -5.36
CA TRP A 59 -8.67 3.22 -4.14
C TRP A 59 -7.58 2.20 -4.45
N LYS A 60 -7.91 1.18 -5.27
CA LYS A 60 -6.96 0.13 -5.64
C LYS A 60 -5.71 0.71 -6.30
N ARG A 61 -5.88 1.60 -7.27
CA ARG A 61 -4.77 2.21 -7.99
C ARG A 61 -3.80 2.95 -7.06
N ASP A 62 -4.31 3.77 -6.15
CA ASP A 62 -3.47 4.63 -5.32
C ASP A 62 -2.83 3.82 -4.17
N ILE A 63 -3.54 2.84 -3.60
CA ILE A 63 -2.96 1.88 -2.64
C ILE A 63 -1.89 1.01 -3.30
N ASP A 64 -2.14 0.50 -4.51
CA ASP A 64 -1.18 -0.30 -5.29
C ASP A 64 0.09 0.48 -5.65
N TRP A 65 0.04 1.82 -5.67
CA TRP A 65 1.24 2.62 -5.83
C TRP A 65 2.10 2.63 -4.57
N LEU A 66 1.51 2.52 -3.38
CA LEU A 66 2.21 2.56 -2.11
C LEU A 66 2.75 1.18 -1.68
N LEU A 67 2.03 0.08 -2.00
CA LEU A 67 2.43 -1.28 -1.63
C LEU A 67 3.88 -1.65 -1.99
N PRO A 68 4.42 -1.29 -3.18
CA PRO A 68 5.81 -1.59 -3.52
C PRO A 68 6.85 -0.99 -2.58
N VAL A 69 6.52 0.09 -1.84
CA VAL A 69 7.43 0.66 -0.83
C VAL A 69 7.64 -0.34 0.30
N CYS A 70 6.60 -1.06 0.71
CA CYS A 70 6.69 -2.08 1.76
C CYS A 70 7.50 -3.30 1.31
N ASP A 71 7.50 -3.64 0.02
CA ASP A 71 8.30 -4.74 -0.53
C ASP A 71 9.81 -4.46 -0.48
N GLN A 72 10.20 -3.18 -0.47
CA GLN A 72 11.61 -2.76 -0.35
C GLN A 72 12.10 -2.73 1.10
N ILE A 73 11.22 -2.93 2.10
CA ILE A 73 11.60 -2.95 3.51
C ILE A 73 11.97 -4.39 3.89
N VAL A 74 13.28 -4.62 4.00
CA VAL A 74 13.87 -5.95 4.12
C VAL A 74 14.80 -6.07 5.33
N GLU A 75 14.96 -7.31 5.80
CA GLU A 75 15.93 -7.74 6.79
C GLU A 75 17.08 -8.50 6.09
N PHE A 76 18.30 -8.24 6.55
CA PHE A 76 19.50 -8.96 6.12
C PHE A 76 19.77 -10.10 7.11
N VAL A 77 19.54 -11.34 6.67
CA VAL A 77 19.59 -12.51 7.54
C VAL A 77 20.79 -13.38 7.15
N PRO A 78 21.66 -13.77 8.10
CA PRO A 78 22.74 -14.71 7.80
C PRO A 78 22.17 -16.09 7.43
N SER A 79 22.79 -16.73 6.46
CA SER A 79 22.39 -18.01 5.90
C SER A 79 23.62 -18.77 5.37
N SER A 80 23.42 -19.99 4.92
CA SER A 80 24.44 -20.77 4.23
C SER A 80 23.93 -21.21 2.87
N GLN A 81 24.81 -21.26 1.87
CA GLN A 81 24.53 -21.75 0.53
C GLN A 81 25.51 -22.88 0.20
N THR A 82 24.99 -23.98 -0.35
CA THR A 82 25.81 -25.06 -0.88
C THR A 82 26.11 -24.77 -2.34
N LEU A 83 27.39 -24.75 -2.71
CA LEU A 83 27.87 -24.54 -4.07
C LEU A 83 27.80 -25.86 -4.86
N GLU A 84 27.92 -25.78 -6.19
CA GLU A 84 27.85 -26.96 -7.07
C GLU A 84 28.94 -28.00 -6.78
N ASP A 85 30.06 -27.56 -6.20
CA ASP A 85 31.18 -28.41 -5.75
C ASP A 85 30.95 -29.07 -4.37
N GLY A 86 29.79 -28.84 -3.75
CA GLY A 86 29.43 -29.35 -2.43
C GLY A 86 29.97 -28.54 -1.25
N SER A 87 30.73 -27.47 -1.48
CA SER A 87 31.23 -26.61 -0.40
C SER A 87 30.12 -25.72 0.16
N ILE A 88 30.14 -25.47 1.47
CA ILE A 88 29.18 -24.61 2.16
C ILE A 88 29.81 -23.24 2.37
N ARG A 89 29.10 -22.19 1.92
CA ARG A 89 29.51 -20.79 2.09
C ARG A 89 28.49 -20.03 2.91
N GLU A 90 28.95 -19.26 3.89
CA GLU A 90 28.10 -18.29 4.59
C GLU A 90 27.75 -17.13 3.66
N VAL A 91 26.46 -16.82 3.59
CA VAL A 91 25.90 -15.77 2.73
C VAL A 91 24.87 -14.99 3.53
N THR A 92 24.65 -13.73 3.16
CA THR A 92 23.53 -12.95 3.68
C THR A 92 22.40 -13.01 2.68
N VAL A 93 21.22 -13.43 3.13
CA VAL A 93 20.00 -13.41 2.31
C VAL A 93 19.12 -12.22 2.69
N ILE A 94 18.44 -11.69 1.69
CA ILE A 94 17.48 -10.60 1.87
C ILE A 94 16.09 -11.24 2.05
N LYS A 95 15.39 -10.89 3.13
CA LYS A 95 14.02 -11.32 3.39
C LYS A 95 13.15 -10.10 3.67
N GLN A 96 11.87 -10.14 3.31
CA GLN A 96 10.95 -9.08 3.73
C GLN A 96 10.88 -9.01 5.25
N ARG A 97 10.78 -7.80 5.80
CA ARG A 97 10.68 -7.59 7.24
C ARG A 97 9.53 -8.39 7.83
N SER A 98 9.78 -9.05 8.94
CA SER A 98 8.91 -10.09 9.50
C SER A 98 7.50 -9.59 9.84
N ASP A 99 7.39 -8.38 10.39
CA ASP A 99 6.13 -7.69 10.69
C ASP A 99 5.32 -7.40 9.41
N LEU A 100 5.98 -6.92 8.35
CA LEU A 100 5.35 -6.58 7.08
C LEU A 100 4.86 -7.82 6.34
N ASN A 101 5.66 -8.88 6.31
CA ASN A 101 5.31 -10.11 5.60
C ASN A 101 3.98 -10.70 6.10
N VAL A 102 3.72 -10.65 7.42
CA VAL A 102 2.46 -11.14 8.00
C VAL A 102 1.36 -10.08 7.91
N SER A 103 1.65 -8.86 8.36
CA SER A 103 0.62 -7.83 8.55
C SER A 103 0.10 -7.28 7.23
N LEU A 104 0.99 -7.06 6.24
CA LEU A 104 0.61 -6.49 4.95
C LEU A 104 -0.36 -7.41 4.20
N HIS A 105 -0.05 -8.71 4.17
CA HIS A 105 -0.92 -9.71 3.54
C HIS A 105 -2.30 -9.75 4.21
N ALA A 106 -2.35 -9.73 5.55
CA ALA A 106 -3.61 -9.72 6.29
C ALA A 106 -4.44 -8.45 6.01
N LEU A 107 -3.80 -7.29 5.94
CA LEU A 107 -4.47 -6.02 5.64
C LEU A 107 -5.02 -5.98 4.21
N CYS A 108 -4.25 -6.42 3.21
CA CYS A 108 -4.74 -6.52 1.83
C CYS A 108 -5.95 -7.46 1.70
N LYS A 109 -5.94 -8.56 2.47
CA LYS A 109 -7.10 -9.48 2.52
C LYS A 109 -8.33 -8.82 3.14
N LEU A 110 -8.16 -8.10 4.24
CA LEU A 110 -9.26 -7.36 4.87
C LEU A 110 -9.82 -6.28 3.95
N ASP A 111 -8.96 -5.56 3.23
CA ASP A 111 -9.36 -4.58 2.22
C ASP A 111 -10.25 -5.19 1.14
N ALA A 112 -9.81 -6.30 0.55
CA ALA A 112 -10.61 -7.03 -0.45
C ALA A 112 -11.97 -7.48 0.12
N MET A 113 -11.99 -8.03 1.34
CA MET A 113 -13.24 -8.46 1.99
C MET A 113 -14.21 -7.30 2.24
N LEU A 114 -13.70 -6.12 2.61
CA LEU A 114 -14.53 -4.93 2.82
C LEU A 114 -15.11 -4.42 1.51
N ILE A 115 -14.31 -4.37 0.45
CA ILE A 115 -14.77 -3.97 -0.89
C ILE A 115 -15.83 -4.94 -1.40
N ASP A 116 -15.57 -6.25 -1.32
CA ASP A 116 -16.52 -7.29 -1.76
C ASP A 116 -17.84 -7.21 -0.97
N SER A 117 -17.76 -6.93 0.34
CA SER A 117 -18.94 -6.71 1.18
C SER A 117 -19.75 -5.50 0.71
N LEU A 118 -19.09 -4.37 0.42
CA LEU A 118 -19.77 -3.19 -0.12
C LEU A 118 -20.41 -3.46 -1.49
N ASP A 119 -19.70 -4.16 -2.38
CA ASP A 119 -20.21 -4.54 -3.71
C ASP A 119 -21.39 -5.50 -3.64
N SER A 120 -21.49 -6.33 -2.59
CA SER A 120 -22.60 -7.27 -2.39
C SER A 120 -23.95 -6.59 -2.14
N PHE A 121 -23.98 -5.30 -1.76
CA PHE A 121 -25.21 -4.53 -1.52
C PHE A 121 -25.91 -4.10 -2.82
N THR A 122 -25.80 -4.89 -3.89
CA THR A 122 -26.52 -4.67 -5.16
C THR A 122 -27.98 -4.31 -4.87
N LYS A 123 -28.44 -3.18 -5.44
CA LYS A 123 -29.84 -2.77 -5.33
C LYS A 123 -30.73 -3.95 -5.68
N SER A 124 -31.57 -4.38 -4.73
CA SER A 124 -32.76 -5.15 -5.05
C SER A 124 -33.59 -4.33 -6.04
N VAL A 125 -33.39 -4.57 -7.33
CA VAL A 125 -34.33 -4.17 -8.37
C VAL A 125 -35.52 -5.10 -8.20
N LEU A 126 -36.48 -4.70 -7.36
CA LEU A 126 -37.85 -5.17 -7.48
C LEU A 126 -38.67 -3.99 -8.02
N VAL A 127 -38.83 -4.08 -9.34
CA VAL A 127 -39.93 -3.53 -10.14
C VAL A 127 -41.25 -4.04 -9.59
#